data_AF-A0A844EQ93-F1
#
_entry.id   AF-A0A844EQ93-F1
#
_cell.length_a   1.000
_cell.length_b   1.000
_cell.length_c   1.000
_cell.angle_alpha   90.00
_cell.angle_beta   90.00
_cell.angle_gamma   90.00
#
_symmetry.space_group_name_H-M   'P 1'
#
loop_
_entity.id
_entity.type
_entity.pdbx_description
1 polymer ?
#
loop_
_entity_poly.entity_id
_entity_poly.type
_entity_poly.pdbx_seq_one_letter_code
_entity_poly.pdbx_strand_id
1 'polypeptide(L)' 'LMIYQMKSMRQTMELQPKLKALQEKYPGKDMESRQMLAKEQQKLYSEAGINPFASMLPLIVQMPILFALYQAIFRS' A
#
# COMPACT_ATOMS: atom_id res chain seq x y z
N LEU A 1 1.33 -9.11 -19.90
CA LEU A 1 1.77 -8.13 -18.87
C LEU A 1 0.87 -6.89 -18.81
N MET A 2 0.59 -6.21 -19.93
CA MET A 2 -0.24 -4.99 -19.95
C MET A 2 -1.66 -5.15 -19.37
N ILE A 3 -2.33 -6.29 -19.58
CA ILE A 3 -3.70 -6.53 -19.11
C ILE A 3 -3.79 -6.48 -17.57
N TYR A 4 -2.77 -7.00 -16.88
CA TYR A 4 -2.68 -6.96 -15.40
C TYR A 4 -2.41 -5.55 -14.89
N GLN A 5 -1.49 -4.81 -15.52
CA GLN A 5 -1.24 -3.40 -15.17
C GLN A 5 -2.47 -2.53 -15.38
N MET A 6 -3.21 -2.75 -16.48
CA MET A 6 -4.45 -2.02 -16.77
C MET A 6 -5.54 -2.31 -15.72
N LYS A 7 -5.62 -3.56 -15.24
CA LYS A 7 -6.57 -3.97 -14.18
C LYS A 7 -6.22 -3.31 -12.84
N SER A 8 -4.95 -3.31 -12.44
CA SER A 8 -4.50 -2.60 -11.23
C SER A 8 -4.68 -1.09 -11.34
N MET A 9 -4.39 -0.48 -12.50
CA MET A 9 -4.63 0.96 -12.70
C MET A 9 -6.11 1.32 -12.55
N ARG A 10 -7.03 0.47 -13.06
CA ARG A 10 -8.47 0.69 -12.93
C ARG A 10 -8.93 0.62 -11.48
N GLN A 11 -8.44 -0.35 -10.72
CA GLN A 11 -8.73 -0.46 -9.28
C GLN A 11 -8.21 0.73 -8.48
N THR A 12 -7.02 1.25 -8.81
CA THR A 12 -6.49 2.48 -8.18
C THR A 12 -7.33 3.70 -8.55
N MET A 13 -7.80 3.80 -9.80
CA MET A 13 -8.69 4.87 -10.25
C MET A 13 -10.06 4.82 -9.56
N GLU A 14 -10.60 3.63 -9.27
CA GLU A 14 -11.85 3.49 -8.51
C GLU A 14 -11.67 3.77 -7.00
N LEU A 15 -10.47 3.56 -6.47
CA LEU A 15 -10.15 3.84 -5.06
C LEU A 15 -9.94 5.33 -4.79
N GLN A 16 -9.33 6.07 -5.73
CA GLN A 16 -9.11 7.51 -5.62
C GLN A 16 -10.35 8.34 -5.24
N PRO A 17 -11.51 8.20 -5.92
CA PRO A 17 -12.70 8.98 -5.58
C PRO A 17 -13.25 8.60 -4.21
N LYS A 18 -13.14 7.33 -3.80
CA LYS A 18 -13.54 6.88 -2.45
C LYS A 18 -12.65 7.48 -1.37
N LEU A 19 -11.34 7.55 -1.61
CA LEU A 19 -10.39 8.21 -0.72
C LEU A 19 -10.65 9.73 -0.61
N LYS A 20 -10.97 10.39 -1.73
CA LYS A 20 -11.34 11.81 -1.74
C LYS A 20 -12.63 12.07 -0.96
N ALA A 21 -13.68 11.28 -1.20
CA ALA A 21 -14.94 11.39 -0.45
C ALA A 21 -14.73 11.21 1.06
N LEU A 22 -13.82 10.31 1.45
CA LEU A 22 -13.43 10.12 2.85
C LEU A 22 -12.74 11.34 3.45
N GLN A 23 -11.83 11.95 2.70
CA GLN A 23 -11.12 13.17 3.13
C GLN A 23 -12.06 14.37 3.23
N GLU A 24 -13.04 14.49 2.31
CA GLU A 24 -14.07 15.53 2.37
C GLU A 24 -15.04 15.33 3.55
N LYS A 25 -15.41 14.09 3.84
CA LYS A 25 -16.27 13.72 4.98
C LYS A 25 -15.58 13.99 6.33
N TYR A 26 -14.25 13.89 6.38
CA TYR A 26 -13.45 14.12 7.58
C TYR A 26 -12.31 15.12 7.32
N PRO A 27 -12.59 16.45 7.26
CA PRO A 27 -11.60 17.47 6.90
C PRO A 27 -10.48 17.68 7.93
N GLY A 28 -10.37 16.84 8.95
CA GLY A 28 -9.22 16.80 9.87
C GLY A 28 -9.11 18.01 10.80
N LYS A 29 -10.20 18.78 10.97
CA LYS A 29 -10.29 19.90 11.93
C LYS A 29 -10.19 19.44 13.38
N ASP A 30 -10.74 18.27 13.69
CA ASP A 30 -10.77 17.70 15.04
C ASP A 30 -9.89 16.45 15.13
N MET A 31 -9.35 16.20 16.33
CA MET A 31 -8.55 15.00 16.60
C MET A 31 -9.36 13.71 16.36
N GLU A 32 -10.64 13.72 16.71
CA GLU A 32 -11.56 12.61 16.49
C GLU A 32 -11.77 12.34 14.99
N SER A 33 -11.97 13.40 14.19
CA SER A 33 -12.11 13.31 12.74
C SER A 33 -10.89 12.66 12.07
N ARG A 34 -9.68 12.92 12.58
CA ARG A 34 -8.46 12.28 12.07
C ARG A 34 -8.40 10.79 12.40
N GLN A 35 -8.83 10.40 13.61
CA GLN A 35 -8.90 8.99 13.99
C GLN A 35 -9.96 8.24 13.19
N MET A 36 -11.13 8.85 13.00
CA MET A 36 -12.20 8.31 12.15
C MET A 36 -11.74 8.13 10.71
N LEU A 37 -11.07 9.13 10.14
CA LEU A 37 -10.49 9.08 8.81
C LEU A 37 -9.47 7.94 8.69
N ALA A 38 -8.54 7.81 9.64
CA ALA A 38 -7.56 6.72 9.63
C ALA A 38 -8.22 5.33 9.68
N LYS A 39 -9.29 5.19 10.48
CA LYS A 39 -10.04 3.94 10.63
C LYS A 39 -10.85 3.59 9.39
N GLU A 40 -11.56 4.55 8.80
CA GLU A 40 -12.27 4.34 7.54
C GLU A 40 -11.30 4.11 6.36
N GLN A 41 -10.14 4.79 6.33
CA GLN A 41 -9.11 4.54 5.31
C GLN A 41 -8.60 3.11 5.40
N GLN A 42 -8.28 2.63 6.60
CA GLN A 42 -7.85 1.25 6.82
C GLN A 42 -8.91 0.24 6.38
N LYS A 43 -10.19 0.53 6.64
CA LYS A 43 -11.31 -0.30 6.20
C LYS A 43 -11.44 -0.30 4.68
N LEU A 44 -11.33 0.86 4.03
CA LEU A 44 -11.36 1.01 2.58
C LEU A 44 -10.21 0.24 1.90
N TYR A 45 -9.00 0.29 2.46
CA TYR A 45 -7.86 -0.49 1.95
C TYR A 45 -8.08 -1.99 2.11
N SER A 46 -8.66 -2.43 3.24
CA SER A 46 -9.03 -3.84 3.45
C SER A 46 -10.12 -4.31 2.47
N GLU A 47 -11.18 -3.51 2.26
CA GLU A 47 -12.25 -3.82 1.30
C GLU A 47 -11.73 -3.85 -0.15
N ALA A 48 -10.75 -3.00 -0.48
CA ALA A 48 -10.07 -3.02 -1.77
C ALA A 48 -9.09 -4.21 -1.92
N GLY A 49 -8.86 -5.01 -0.87
CA GLY A 49 -7.91 -6.12 -0.88
C GLY A 49 -6.44 -5.69 -1.01
N ILE A 50 -6.16 -4.40 -0.79
CA ILE A 50 -4.82 -3.84 -0.88
C ILE A 50 -4.23 -3.90 0.52
N ASN A 51 -3.41 -4.92 0.77
CA ASN A 51 -2.78 -5.10 2.07
C ASN A 51 -1.47 -4.29 2.08
N PRO A 52 -1.35 -3.17 2.82
CA PRO A 52 -0.14 -2.35 2.83
C PRO A 52 1.11 -3.14 3.28
N PHE A 53 0.91 -4.21 4.04
CA PHE A 53 1.98 -5.13 4.42
C PHE A 53 2.47 -6.04 3.26
N ALA A 54 1.63 -6.32 2.27
CA ALA A 54 2.06 -7.06 1.08
C ALA A 54 3.13 -6.30 0.29
N SER A 55 3.18 -4.97 0.41
CA SER A 55 4.23 -4.14 -0.20
C SER A 55 5.58 -4.21 0.53
N MET A 56 5.63 -4.59 1.82
CA MET A 56 6.91 -4.76 2.53
C MET A 56 7.49 -6.17 2.45
N LEU A 57 6.66 -7.20 2.18
CA LEU A 57 7.15 -8.57 1.96
C LEU A 57 8.26 -8.68 0.90
N PRO A 58 8.15 -8.03 -0.27
CA PRO A 58 9.19 -8.03 -1.30
C PRO A 58 10.52 -7.46 -0.80
N LEU A 59 10.48 -6.42 0.03
CA LEU A 59 11.68 -5.78 0.58
C LEU A 59 12.39 -6.70 1.58
N ILE A 60 11.62 -7.44 2.40
CA ILE A 60 12.17 -8.43 3.33
C ILE A 60 12.85 -9.57 2.57
N VAL A 61 12.27 -10.01 1.45
CA VAL A 61 12.85 -11.07 0.59
C VAL A 61 14.05 -10.56 -0.22
N GLN A 62 14.16 -9.25 -0.48
CA GLN A 62 15.27 -8.66 -1.23
C GLN A 62 16.58 -8.57 -0.43
N MET A 63 16.50 -8.32 0.88
CA MET A 63 17.67 -8.22 1.77
C MET A 63 18.59 -9.47 1.78
N PRO A 64 18.07 -10.71 1.87
CA PRO A 64 18.94 -11.90 1.86
C PRO A 64 19.66 -12.12 0.52
N ILE A 65 19.10 -11.67 -0.60
CA ILE A 65 19.75 -11.79 -1.92
C ILE A 65 21.03 -10.94 -1.97
N LEU A 66 21.00 -9.73 -1.41
CA LEU A 66 22.19 -8.87 -1.31
C LEU A 66 23.25 -9.47 -0.38
N PHE A 67 22.82 -10.07 0.73
CA PHE A 67 23.73 -10.72 1.68
C PHE A 67 24.40 -11.96 1.08
N ALA A 68 23.66 -12.76 0.30
CA ALA A 68 24.18 -13.92 -0.42
C ALA A 68 25.19 -13.52 -1.51
N LEU A 69 24.92 -12.46 -2.27
CA LEU A 69 25.85 -11.93 -3.28
C LEU A 69 27.12 -11.35 -2.64
N TYR A 70 26.99 -10.61 -1.54
CA TYR A 70 28.14 -10.10 -0.78
C TYR A 70 29.00 -11.27 -0.26
N GLN A 71 28.38 -12.28 0.35
CA GLN A 71 29.10 -13.46 0.85
C GLN A 71 29.77 -14.26 -0.28
N ALA A 72 29.16 -14.36 -1.46
CA ALA A 72 29.73 -15.07 -2.60
C ALA A 72 30.96 -14.36 -3.19
N ILE A 73 30.95 -13.03 -3.27
CA ILE A 73 32.07 -12.23 -3.79
C ILE A 73 33.19 -12.05 -2.75
N PHE A 74 32.87 -11.99 -1.46
CA PHE A 74 33.88 -11.82 -0.40
C PHE A 74 34.53 -13.15 0.04
N ARG A 75 33.93 -14.30 -0.30
CA ARG A 75 34.48 -15.64 -0.04
C ARG A 75 35.35 -16.16 -1.19
N SER A 76 35.37 -15.48 -2.35
CA SER A 76 36.25 -15.80 -3.47
C SER A 76 37.61 -15.14 -3.36
#